data_AF-A0A2M7KPR6-F1
#
_entry.id   AF-A0A2M7KPR6-F1
#
_cell.length_a   1.000
_cell.length_b   1.000
_cell.length_c   1.000
_cell.angle_alpha   90.00
_cell.angle_beta   90.00
_cell.angle_gamma   90.00
#
_symmetry.space_group_name_H-M   'P 1'
#
loop_
_entity.id
_entity.type
_entity.pdbx_description
1 polymer ?
#
loop_
_entity_poly.entity_id
_entity_poly.type
_entity_poly.pdbx_seq_one_letter_code
_entity_poly.pdbx_strand_id
1 'polypeptide(L)'
;GAFLEVAHRTGLADEIDEPLPLLKVHLPYPESNHVLNLAFNALVGGTCLEDLELRRNDEVYLDAFGAQRIPDPTTAGDFTRRFDESSLLTLMECINRVRERLWAGQGKDFLKAAFVDIEGPGAE
;
A
#
# COMPACT_ATOMS: atom_id res chain seq x y z
N GLY A 1 10.55 -3.38 7.59
CA GLY A 1 9.69 -3.96 8.66
C GLY A 1 8.96 -5.22 8.18
N ALA A 2 8.45 -6.08 9.07
CA ALA A 2 7.89 -7.39 8.71
C ALA A 2 6.74 -7.35 7.68
N PHE A 3 5.84 -6.36 7.75
CA PHE A 3 4.78 -6.19 6.76
C PHE A 3 5.29 -5.76 5.38
N LEU A 4 6.40 -5.01 5.32
CA LEU A 4 7.01 -4.60 4.07
C LEU A 4 7.69 -5.80 3.42
N GLU A 5 8.34 -6.62 4.24
CA GLU A 5 8.88 -7.90 3.80
C GLU A 5 7.78 -8.80 3.22
N VAL A 6 6.58 -8.83 3.80
CA VAL A 6 5.44 -9.53 3.21
C VAL A 6 5.07 -8.93 1.84
N ALA A 7 5.00 -7.60 1.72
CA ALA A 7 4.70 -6.95 0.45
C ALA A 7 5.74 -7.28 -0.64
N HIS A 8 7.03 -7.32 -0.30
CA HIS A 8 8.09 -7.73 -1.24
C HIS A 8 8.02 -9.22 -1.56
N ARG A 9 7.92 -10.10 -0.56
CA ARG A 9 7.93 -11.56 -0.79
C ARG A 9 6.70 -12.07 -1.54
N THR A 10 5.59 -11.34 -1.48
CA THR A 10 4.38 -11.64 -2.27
C THR A 10 4.43 -11.08 -3.68
N GLY A 11 5.43 -10.24 -4.00
CA GLY A 11 5.55 -9.53 -5.26
C GLY A 11 4.57 -8.35 -5.40
N LEU A 12 3.92 -7.93 -4.30
CA LEU A 12 2.98 -6.80 -4.32
C LEU A 12 3.68 -5.48 -4.63
N ALA A 13 4.88 -5.27 -4.08
CA ALA A 13 5.65 -4.07 -4.37
C ALA A 13 5.96 -3.96 -5.87
N ASP A 14 6.51 -5.02 -6.45
CA ASP A 14 6.86 -5.08 -7.88
C ASP A 14 5.64 -4.89 -8.79
N GLU A 15 4.51 -5.52 -8.41
CA GLU A 15 3.26 -5.41 -9.16
C GLU A 15 2.67 -3.99 -9.15
N ILE A 16 2.99 -3.18 -8.13
CA ILE A 16 2.57 -1.77 -8.04
C ILE A 16 3.55 -0.88 -8.80
N ASP A 17 4.86 -1.14 -8.70
CA ASP A 17 5.90 -0.27 -9.26
C ASP A 17 5.88 -0.20 -10.80
N GLU A 18 5.46 -1.27 -11.48
CA GLU A 18 5.45 -1.31 -12.95
C GLU A 18 4.28 -0.51 -13.59
N PRO A 19 3.01 -0.72 -13.20
CA PRO A 19 1.88 -0.11 -13.92
C PRO A 19 1.35 1.21 -13.32
N LEU A 20 1.84 1.66 -12.15
CA LEU A 20 1.18 2.72 -11.37
C LEU A 20 2.01 4.02 -11.24
N PRO A 21 2.07 4.90 -12.26
CA PRO A 21 2.92 6.09 -12.26
C PRO A 21 2.35 7.23 -11.38
N LEU A 22 2.38 7.08 -10.05
CA LEU A 22 1.87 8.08 -9.09
C LEU A 22 2.82 9.27 -8.92
N LEU A 23 4.12 9.04 -9.09
CA LEU A 23 5.16 10.01 -8.82
C LEU A 23 5.60 10.69 -10.12
N LYS A 24 5.58 12.03 -10.15
CA LYS A 24 6.07 12.82 -11.29
C LYS A 24 7.60 12.84 -11.41
N VAL A 25 8.30 12.54 -10.31
CA VAL A 25 9.76 12.50 -10.24
C VAL A 25 10.15 11.25 -9.45
N HIS A 26 10.87 10.35 -10.11
CA HIS A 26 11.41 9.15 -9.46
C HIS A 26 12.71 9.52 -8.73
N LEU A 27 12.59 9.79 -7.44
CA LEU A 27 13.69 9.75 -6.47
C LEU A 27 13.85 8.30 -5.99
N PRO A 28 14.82 7.93 -5.12
CA PRO A 28 14.91 6.59 -4.54
C PRO A 28 13.74 6.33 -3.55
N TYR A 29 12.52 6.37 -4.06
CA TYR A 29 11.24 6.19 -3.39
C TYR A 29 10.23 5.69 -4.44
N PRO A 30 10.03 4.36 -4.54
CA PRO A 30 9.14 3.77 -5.53
C PRO A 30 7.66 4.04 -5.24
N GLU A 31 6.83 3.80 -6.25
CA GLU A 31 5.38 3.96 -6.25
C GLU A 31 4.73 3.08 -5.16
N SER A 32 5.19 1.85 -5.02
CA SER A 32 4.80 0.91 -3.97
C SER A 32 5.06 1.49 -2.57
N ASN A 33 6.20 2.14 -2.35
CA ASN A 33 6.46 2.81 -1.07
C ASN A 33 5.46 3.95 -0.82
N HIS A 34 5.02 4.67 -1.86
CA HIS A 34 3.97 5.70 -1.72
C HIS A 34 2.63 5.11 -1.27
N VAL A 35 2.22 4.01 -1.89
CA VAL A 35 0.97 3.30 -1.55
C VAL A 35 1.06 2.66 -0.15
N LEU A 36 2.15 1.93 0.12
CA LEU A 36 2.36 1.20 1.36
C LEU A 36 2.54 2.15 2.55
N ASN A 37 2.99 3.38 2.34
CA ASN A 37 3.07 4.41 3.38
C ASN A 37 1.71 4.63 4.07
N LEU A 38 0.60 4.57 3.32
CA LEU A 38 -0.74 4.68 3.91
C LEU A 38 -1.07 3.50 4.84
N ALA A 39 -0.77 2.27 4.40
CA ALA A 39 -1.02 1.07 5.20
C ALA A 39 -0.15 1.05 6.46
N PHE A 40 1.12 1.44 6.34
CA PHE A 40 2.04 1.51 7.47
C PHE A 40 1.64 2.56 8.48
N ASN A 41 1.15 3.72 8.03
CA ASN A 41 0.61 4.75 8.92
C ASN A 41 -0.47 4.16 9.83
N ALA A 42 -1.43 3.41 9.27
CA ALA A 42 -2.46 2.73 10.05
C ALA A 42 -1.88 1.67 11.01
N LEU A 43 -0.89 0.88 10.56
CA LEU A 43 -0.24 -0.16 11.38
C LEU A 43 0.48 0.41 12.61
N VAL A 44 1.01 1.63 12.52
CA VAL A 44 1.68 2.31 13.63
C VAL A 44 0.73 3.21 14.45
N GLY A 45 -0.59 3.04 14.27
CA GLY A 45 -1.63 3.74 15.02
C GLY A 45 -2.00 5.12 14.47
N GLY A 46 -1.59 5.45 13.26
CA GLY A 46 -2.08 6.62 12.53
C GLY A 46 -3.56 6.48 12.20
N THR A 47 -4.28 7.59 12.28
CA THR A 47 -5.73 7.67 12.08
C THR A 47 -6.12 8.56 10.93
N CYS A 48 -5.20 9.42 10.46
CA CYS A 48 -5.42 10.31 9.33
C CYS A 48 -4.17 10.46 8.46
N LEU A 49 -4.32 11.10 7.30
CA LEU A 49 -3.21 11.29 6.34
C LEU A 49 -2.19 12.31 6.85
N GLU A 50 -2.60 13.25 7.69
CA GLU A 50 -1.73 14.25 8.31
C GLU A 50 -0.68 13.62 9.23
N ASP A 51 -0.96 12.43 9.77
CA ASP A 51 0.01 11.67 10.57
C ASP A 51 1.26 11.31 9.74
N LEU A 52 1.17 11.24 8.41
CA LEU A 52 2.31 10.99 7.53
C LEU A 52 3.40 12.08 7.63
N GLU A 53 3.02 13.31 7.97
CA GLU A 53 4.00 14.40 8.18
C GLU A 53 4.86 14.14 9.44
N LEU A 54 4.26 13.54 10.47
CA LEU A 54 5.00 13.12 11.65
C LEU A 54 5.94 11.95 11.30
N ARG A 55 5.46 10.98 10.50
CA ARG A 55 6.22 9.79 10.11
C ARG A 55 7.40 10.08 9.20
N ARG A 56 7.34 11.15 8.43
CA ARG A 56 8.42 11.58 7.54
C ARG A 56 9.72 11.93 8.26
N ASN A 57 9.66 12.30 9.53
CA ASN A 57 10.84 12.60 10.35
C ASN A 57 11.18 11.48 11.34
N ASP A 58 10.45 10.36 11.30
CA ASP A 58 10.66 9.22 12.18
C ASP A 58 11.68 8.28 11.54
N GLU A 59 12.88 8.21 12.13
CA GLU A 59 14.00 7.41 11.62
C GLU A 59 13.66 5.91 11.54
N VAL A 60 12.87 5.39 12.49
CA VAL A 60 12.48 3.97 12.51
C VAL A 60 11.50 3.70 11.36
N TYR A 61 10.62 4.65 11.11
CA TYR A 61 9.68 4.58 10.00
C TYR A 61 10.38 4.65 8.64
N LEU A 62 11.33 5.57 8.48
CA LEU A 62 12.14 5.73 7.28
C LEU A 62 13.02 4.50 6.99
N ASP A 63 13.67 3.95 8.03
CA ASP A 63 14.46 2.72 7.94
C ASP A 63 13.57 1.53 7.53
N ALA A 64 12.34 1.48 8.03
CA ALA A 64 11.40 0.43 7.65
C ALA A 64 11.10 0.41 6.14
N PHE A 65 11.12 1.57 5.46
CA PHE A 65 10.94 1.75 4.01
C PHE A 65 12.27 1.75 3.22
N GLY A 66 13.42 1.67 3.90
CA GLY A 66 14.73 1.87 3.27
C GLY A 66 14.87 3.25 2.59
N ALA A 67 14.08 4.23 3.02
CA ALA A 67 13.97 5.53 2.38
C ALA A 67 14.74 6.57 3.20
N GLN A 68 15.59 7.36 2.55
CA GLN A 68 16.25 8.49 3.20
C GLN A 68 15.27 9.64 3.49
N ARG A 69 14.19 9.71 2.71
CA ARG A 69 13.15 10.72 2.81
C ARG A 69 11.88 10.23 2.12
N ILE A 70 10.74 10.42 2.76
CA ILE A 70 9.43 10.32 2.11
C ILE A 70 9.20 11.67 1.38
N PRO A 71 8.92 11.66 0.05
CA PRO A 71 8.58 12.87 -0.69
C PRO A 71 7.38 13.56 -0.03
N ASP A 72 7.33 14.89 -0.04
CA ASP A 72 6.19 15.67 0.48
C ASP A 72 4.89 15.33 -0.29
N PRO A 73 3.85 14.81 0.35
CA PRO A 73 2.50 15.29 0.11
C PRO A 73 2.18 16.29 1.22
N THR A 74 2.29 17.58 0.96
CA THR A 74 2.17 18.63 2.00
C THR A 74 0.82 18.63 2.74
N THR A 75 -0.16 17.85 2.25
CA THR A 75 -1.51 17.66 2.81
C THR A 75 -2.11 16.31 2.38
N ALA A 76 -3.19 15.89 3.04
CA ALA A 76 -4.08 14.83 2.56
C ALA A 76 -4.55 15.04 1.11
N GLY A 77 -4.76 16.31 0.71
CA GLY A 77 -5.12 16.69 -0.66
C GLY A 77 -4.02 16.39 -1.68
N ASP A 78 -2.76 16.59 -1.32
CA ASP A 78 -1.62 16.28 -2.20
C ASP A 78 -1.40 14.77 -2.35
N PHE A 79 -1.67 13.99 -1.30
CA PHE A 79 -1.64 12.53 -1.38
C PHE A 79 -2.74 12.03 -2.30
N THR A 80 -3.99 12.41 -2.01
CA THR A 80 -5.18 11.93 -2.74
C THR A 80 -5.21 12.34 -4.20
N ARG A 81 -4.72 13.53 -4.58
CA ARG A 81 -4.66 13.98 -5.99
C ARG A 81 -3.72 13.15 -6.88
N ARG A 82 -2.85 12.32 -6.31
CA ARG A 82 -1.96 11.44 -7.09
C ARG A 82 -2.69 10.20 -7.61
N PHE A 83 -3.89 9.94 -7.09
CA PHE A 83 -4.74 8.84 -7.52
C PHE A 83 -5.89 9.39 -8.34
N ASP A 84 -5.88 9.12 -9.65
CA ASP A 84 -7.07 9.23 -10.48
C ASP A 84 -7.85 7.91 -10.52
N GLU A 85 -9.02 7.92 -11.15
CA GLU A 85 -9.86 6.71 -11.28
C GLU A 85 -9.10 5.54 -11.90
N SER A 86 -8.32 5.80 -12.95
CA SER A 86 -7.54 4.76 -13.62
C SER A 86 -6.47 4.17 -12.71
N SER A 87 -5.78 5.01 -11.94
CA SER A 87 -4.76 4.61 -10.98
C SER A 87 -5.36 3.75 -9.86
N LEU A 88 -6.56 4.11 -9.37
CA LEU A 88 -7.25 3.31 -8.37
C LEU A 88 -7.64 1.93 -8.91
N LEU A 89 -8.18 1.87 -10.14
CA LEU A 89 -8.51 0.60 -10.78
C LEU A 89 -7.27 -0.25 -11.01
N THR A 90 -6.17 0.33 -11.50
CA THR A 90 -4.89 -0.35 -11.66
C THR A 90 -4.39 -0.90 -10.33
N LEU A 91 -4.42 -0.12 -9.26
CA LEU A 91 -4.01 -0.58 -7.93
C LEU A 91 -4.87 -1.75 -7.45
N MET A 92 -6.19 -1.70 -7.65
CA MET A 92 -7.09 -2.81 -7.32
C MET A 92 -6.73 -4.07 -8.11
N GLU A 93 -6.44 -3.95 -9.41
CA GLU A 93 -6.01 -5.07 -10.23
C GLU A 93 -4.66 -5.65 -9.80
N CYS A 94 -3.67 -4.81 -9.46
CA CYS A 94 -2.38 -5.26 -8.93
C CYS A 94 -2.57 -6.12 -7.67
N ILE A 95 -3.38 -5.63 -6.73
CA ILE A 95 -3.72 -6.38 -5.51
C ILE A 95 -4.42 -7.69 -5.85
N ASN A 96 -5.37 -7.68 -6.79
CA ASN A 96 -6.10 -8.88 -7.19
C ASN A 96 -5.19 -9.92 -7.85
N ARG A 97 -4.28 -9.52 -8.75
CA ARG A 97 -3.33 -10.44 -9.39
C ARG A 97 -2.42 -11.12 -8.38
N VAL A 98 -1.93 -10.39 -7.37
CA VAL A 98 -1.15 -10.98 -6.28
C VAL A 98 -1.99 -11.94 -5.46
N ARG A 99 -3.23 -11.58 -5.11
CA ARG A 99 -4.16 -12.46 -4.38
C ARG A 99 -4.43 -13.76 -5.14
N GLU A 100 -4.68 -13.70 -6.44
CA GLU A 100 -4.89 -14.88 -7.29
C GLU A 100 -3.67 -15.82 -7.28
N ARG A 101 -2.45 -15.28 -7.44
CA ARG A 101 -1.21 -16.09 -7.35
C ARG A 101 -1.07 -16.75 -5.99
N LEU A 102 -1.31 -16.00 -4.92
CA LEU A 102 -1.20 -16.51 -3.55
C LEU A 102 -2.24 -17.58 -3.26
N TRP A 103 -3.46 -17.46 -3.77
CA TRP A 103 -4.52 -18.47 -3.64
C TRP A 103 -4.24 -19.71 -4.48
N ALA A 104 -3.72 -19.55 -5.71
CA ALA A 104 -3.34 -20.68 -6.56
C ALA A 104 -2.23 -21.55 -5.95
N GLY A 105 -1.34 -20.96 -5.16
CA GLY A 105 -0.25 -21.66 -4.47
C GLY A 105 -0.66 -22.42 -3.20
N GLN A 106 -1.93 -22.37 -2.80
CA GLN A 106 -2.37 -22.97 -1.54
C GLN A 106 -2.56 -24.49 -1.64
N GLY A 107 -2.16 -25.20 -0.58
CA GLY A 107 -2.36 -26.63 -0.47
C GLY A 107 -3.84 -27.01 -0.39
N LYS A 108 -4.17 -28.26 -0.72
CA LYS A 108 -5.56 -28.78 -0.74
C LYS A 108 -6.29 -28.63 0.60
N ASP A 109 -5.56 -28.48 1.70
CA ASP A 109 -6.11 -28.36 3.06
C ASP A 109 -6.26 -26.91 3.56
N PHE A 110 -5.80 -25.91 2.79
CA PHE A 110 -5.62 -24.54 3.28
C PHE A 110 -6.93 -23.82 3.63
N LEU A 111 -8.02 -24.07 2.90
CA LEU A 111 -9.32 -23.46 3.16
C LEU A 111 -10.43 -24.46 2.86
N LYS A 112 -10.96 -25.12 3.91
CA LYS A 112 -12.20 -25.91 3.79
C LYS A 112 -13.45 -25.04 3.59
N ALA A 113 -13.36 -23.76 3.97
CA ALA A 113 -14.39 -22.75 3.78
C ALA A 113 -13.73 -21.37 3.62
N ALA A 114 -14.28 -20.55 2.72
CA ALA A 114 -13.97 -19.13 2.63
C ALA A 114 -15.15 -18.34 3.19
N PHE A 115 -14.89 -17.44 4.13
CA PHE A 115 -15.88 -16.49 4.63
C PHE A 115 -15.65 -15.16 3.91
N VAL A 116 -16.68 -14.70 3.20
CA VAL A 116 -16.72 -13.35 2.63
C VAL A 116 -17.69 -12.57 3.47
N ASP A 117 -17.18 -11.63 4.25
CA ASP A 117 -18.02 -10.63 4.91
C ASP A 117 -18.15 -9.43 3.97
N ILE A 118 -19.39 -9.06 3.66
CA ILE A 118 -19.70 -7.87 2.86
C ILE A 118 -20.30 -6.89 3.84
N GLU A 119 -19.46 -6.03 4.39
CA GLU A 119 -19.95 -4.87 5.12
C GLU A 119 -20.53 -3.89 4.09
N GLY A 120 -21.86 -3.85 4.00
CA GLY A 120 -22.57 -2.85 3.22
C GLY A 120 -22.43 -1.47 3.89
N PRO A 121 -22.58 -0.36 3.15
CA PRO A 121 -22.70 0.94 3.79
C PRO A 121 -23.85 0.87 4.78
N GLY A 122 -23.56 1.15 6.05
CA GLY A 122 -24.51 1.09 7.15
C GLY A 122 -25.82 1.75 6.74
N ALA A 123 -26.91 0.99 6.86
CA ALA A 123 -28.24 1.53 6.76
C ALA A 123 -28.46 2.47 7.96
N GLU A 124 -28.30 3.77 7.72
CA GLU A 124 -28.94 4.85 8.49
C GLU A 124 -29.64 5.81 7.53
#